data_AF-A0A7C3EYV9-F1
#
_entry.id   AF-A0A7C3EYV9-F1
#
_cell.length_a   1.000
_cell.length_b   1.000
_cell.length_c   1.000
_cell.angle_alpha   90.00
_cell.angle_beta   90.00
_cell.angle_gamma   90.00
#
_symmetry.space_group_name_H-M   'P 1'
#
loop_
_entity.id
_entity.type
_entity.pdbx_description
1 polymer ?
#
loop_
_entity_poly.entity_id
_entity_poly.type
_entity_poly.pdbx_seq_one_letter_code
_entity_poly.pdbx_strand_id
1 'polypeptide(L)'
;MAEIAEQPAKPSQPLDAVGQRPRRGAERCVRRKAVAFARWAARQGLRRPRAAARLGLRPGTLGRWHRSWNTRHLPARLRGRPRPPLDPLTRLEVAQVLEDLGPRVGLPALRALFPTVPRSRLRELKTASRRQWHQDNQIPTERLTWTRAGRVWAADFTDAPT
;
A
#
# COMPACT_ATOMS: atom_id res chain seq x y z
N MET A 1 -2.76 -22.42 22.08
CA MET A 1 -2.73 -20.95 22.34
C MET A 1 -2.25 -20.30 21.05
N ALA A 2 -3.17 -19.74 20.26
CA ALA A 2 -2.88 -19.24 18.92
C ALA A 2 -2.21 -17.86 19.00
N GLU A 3 -0.99 -17.80 18.51
CA GLU A 3 -0.19 -16.59 18.36
C GLU A 3 -0.81 -15.74 17.24
N ILE A 4 -1.61 -14.72 17.61
CA ILE A 4 -2.09 -13.73 16.65
C ILE A 4 -0.90 -12.83 16.34
N ALA A 5 -0.11 -13.23 15.35
CA ALA A 5 0.90 -12.37 14.75
C ALA A 5 0.19 -11.12 14.22
N GLU A 6 0.32 -10.00 14.94
CA GLU A 6 -0.04 -8.68 14.44
C GLU A 6 0.73 -8.43 13.15
N GLN A 7 0.07 -8.68 12.02
CA GLN A 7 0.62 -8.31 10.73
C GLN A 7 0.70 -6.78 10.71
N PRO A 8 1.89 -6.20 10.53
CA PRO A 8 2.04 -4.74 10.51
C PRO A 8 1.09 -4.18 9.46
N ALA A 9 0.28 -3.20 9.88
CA ALA A 9 -0.73 -2.58 9.03
C ALA A 9 -0.10 -2.20 7.68
N LYS A 10 -0.54 -2.88 6.61
CA LYS A 10 0.06 -2.73 5.29
C LYS A 10 0.06 -1.25 4.91
N PRO A 11 1.22 -0.65 4.61
CA PRO A 11 1.28 0.78 4.37
C PRO A 11 0.31 1.10 3.23
N SER A 12 -0.58 2.08 3.47
CA SER A 12 -1.51 2.55 2.44
C SER A 12 -0.69 3.01 1.24
N GLN A 13 -0.63 2.18 0.20
CA GLN A 13 0.12 2.48 -1.01
C GLN A 13 -0.56 3.67 -1.71
N PRO A 14 0.22 4.62 -2.25
CA PRO A 14 -0.33 5.67 -3.09
C PRO A 14 -1.25 5.08 -4.15
N LEU A 15 -2.46 5.62 -4.28
CA LEU A 15 -3.40 5.20 -5.33
C LEU A 15 -3.01 5.74 -6.72
N ASP A 16 -1.87 6.42 -6.82
CA ASP A 16 -1.32 6.93 -8.06
C ASP A 16 -0.62 5.83 -8.89
N ALA A 17 -0.07 6.21 -10.03
CA ALA A 17 0.59 5.27 -10.92
C ALA A 17 1.75 4.54 -10.24
N VAL A 18 2.51 5.23 -9.38
CA VAL A 18 3.70 4.68 -8.72
C VAL A 18 3.30 3.62 -7.70
N GLY A 19 2.32 3.92 -6.82
CA GLY A 19 1.88 2.95 -5.82
C GLY A 19 1.10 1.77 -6.40
N GLN A 20 0.44 1.93 -7.57
CA GLN A 20 -0.23 0.80 -8.25
C GLN A 20 0.73 -0.11 -9.04
N ARG A 21 1.88 0.39 -9.51
CA ARG A 21 2.82 -0.36 -10.37
C ARG A 21 3.18 -1.74 -9.83
N PRO A 22 3.57 -1.93 -8.55
CA PRO A 22 3.94 -3.26 -8.04
C PRO A 22 2.81 -4.27 -8.15
N ARG A 23 1.60 -3.91 -7.71
CA ARG A 23 0.43 -4.80 -7.75
C ARG A 23 0.01 -5.12 -9.19
N ARG A 24 -0.01 -4.12 -10.09
CA ARG A 24 -0.36 -4.33 -11.50
C ARG A 24 0.70 -5.13 -12.25
N GLY A 25 1.97 -4.97 -11.89
CA GLY A 25 3.08 -5.78 -12.38
C GLY A 25 2.95 -7.24 -11.97
N ALA A 26 2.67 -7.51 -10.69
CA ALA A 26 2.43 -8.86 -10.18
C ALA A 26 1.23 -9.53 -10.88
N GLU A 27 0.10 -8.84 -11.01
CA GLU A 27 -1.06 -9.32 -11.77
C GLU A 27 -0.69 -9.66 -13.23
N ARG A 28 0.09 -8.80 -13.90
CA ARG A 28 0.56 -9.04 -15.27
C ARG A 28 1.46 -10.27 -15.33
N CYS A 29 2.38 -10.45 -14.39
CA CYS A 29 3.28 -11.60 -14.32
C CYS A 29 2.49 -12.91 -14.25
N VAL A 30 1.49 -13.00 -13.36
CA VAL A 30 0.62 -14.18 -13.25
C VAL A 30 -0.12 -14.45 -14.55
N ARG A 31 -0.68 -13.42 -15.20
CA ARG A 31 -1.37 -13.59 -16.50
C ARG A 31 -0.43 -14.08 -17.60
N ARG A 32 0.81 -13.59 -17.64
CA ARG A 32 1.83 -14.06 -18.59
C ARG A 32 2.17 -15.53 -18.37
N LYS A 33 2.37 -15.94 -17.11
CA LYS A 33 2.61 -17.35 -16.76
C LYS A 33 1.44 -18.24 -17.17
N ALA A 34 0.19 -17.81 -16.95
CA ALA A 34 -1.00 -18.54 -17.38
C ALA A 34 -1.07 -18.71 -18.91
N VAL A 35 -0.74 -17.68 -19.69
CA VAL A 35 -0.68 -17.76 -21.16
C VAL A 35 0.47 -18.66 -21.62
N ALA A 36 1.64 -18.56 -20.98
CA ALA A 36 2.78 -19.44 -21.28
C ALA A 36 2.44 -20.91 -21.04
N PHE A 37 1.80 -21.22 -19.90
CA PHE A 37 1.29 -22.55 -19.60
C PHE A 37 0.31 -23.04 -20.67
N ALA A 38 -0.66 -22.21 -21.07
CA ALA A 38 -1.62 -22.59 -22.10
C ALA A 38 -0.96 -22.90 -23.46
N ARG A 39 0.07 -22.13 -23.85
CA ARG A 39 0.84 -22.37 -25.08
C ARG A 39 1.68 -23.65 -24.99
N TRP A 40 2.32 -23.88 -23.85
CA TRP A 40 3.02 -25.14 -23.60
C TRP A 40 2.06 -26.33 -23.66
N ALA A 41 0.91 -26.25 -22.97
CA ALA A 41 -0.08 -27.31 -22.93
C ALA A 41 -0.67 -27.61 -24.32
N ALA A 42 -0.87 -26.59 -25.15
CA ALA A 42 -1.31 -26.77 -26.53
C ALA A 42 -0.30 -27.54 -27.38
N ARG A 43 1.02 -27.32 -27.19
CA ARG A 43 2.08 -28.11 -27.83
C ARG A 43 2.09 -29.57 -27.37
N GLN A 44 1.57 -29.84 -26.17
CA GLN A 44 1.36 -31.19 -25.64
C GLN A 44 -0.01 -31.77 -26.04
N GLY A 45 -0.71 -31.19 -27.01
CA GLY A 45 -2.02 -31.64 -27.48
C GLY A 45 -3.20 -31.29 -26.55
N LEU A 46 -2.96 -30.57 -25.46
CA LEU A 46 -4.02 -30.23 -24.52
C LEU A 46 -4.83 -29.01 -25.00
N ARG A 47 -6.14 -29.20 -25.15
CA ARG A 47 -7.08 -28.12 -25.52
C ARG A 47 -7.17 -27.06 -24.42
N ARG A 48 -7.32 -25.80 -24.83
CA ARG A 48 -7.37 -24.62 -23.96
C ARG A 48 -8.38 -24.70 -22.78
N PRO A 49 -9.61 -25.25 -22.92
CA PRO A 49 -10.52 -25.39 -21.79
C PRO A 49 -9.95 -26.27 -20.66
N ARG A 50 -9.27 -27.36 -21.00
CA ARG A 50 -8.60 -28.24 -20.02
C ARG A 50 -7.40 -27.55 -19.38
N ALA A 51 -6.62 -26.78 -20.16
CA ALA A 51 -5.56 -25.94 -19.62
C ALA A 51 -6.10 -24.89 -18.63
N ALA A 52 -7.25 -24.28 -18.93
CA ALA A 52 -7.90 -23.33 -18.03
C ALA A 52 -8.37 -24.00 -16.74
N ALA A 53 -8.98 -25.19 -16.84
CA ALA A 53 -9.41 -25.97 -15.68
C ALA A 53 -8.23 -26.31 -14.74
N ARG A 54 -7.07 -26.72 -15.29
CA ARG A 54 -5.85 -26.97 -14.51
C ARG A 54 -5.29 -25.74 -13.80
N LEU A 55 -5.59 -24.54 -14.29
CA LEU A 55 -5.21 -23.28 -13.65
C LEU A 55 -6.31 -22.73 -12.72
N GLY A 56 -7.44 -23.41 -12.56
CA GLY A 56 -8.60 -22.89 -11.82
C GLY A 56 -9.25 -21.67 -12.49
N LEU A 57 -9.13 -21.53 -13.82
CA LEU A 57 -9.64 -20.40 -14.58
C LEU A 57 -10.83 -20.78 -15.46
N ARG A 58 -11.77 -19.86 -15.63
CA ARG A 58 -12.80 -19.99 -16.68
C ARG A 58 -12.12 -19.98 -18.08
N PRO A 59 -12.52 -20.86 -19.03
CA PRO A 59 -11.93 -20.90 -20.36
C PRO A 59 -11.93 -19.56 -21.10
N GLY A 60 -12.99 -18.76 -20.93
CA GLY A 60 -13.10 -17.42 -21.51
C GLY A 60 -12.07 -16.42 -20.96
N THR A 61 -11.69 -16.53 -19.68
CA THR A 61 -10.65 -15.68 -19.06
C THR A 61 -9.29 -15.97 -19.68
N LEU A 62 -8.91 -17.25 -19.75
CA LEU A 62 -7.66 -17.66 -20.37
C LEU A 62 -7.63 -17.29 -21.86
N GLY A 63 -8.75 -17.48 -22.56
CA GLY A 63 -8.88 -17.06 -23.96
C GLY A 63 -8.73 -15.55 -24.17
N ARG A 64 -9.33 -14.73 -23.31
CA ARG A 64 -9.17 -13.26 -23.34
C ARG A 64 -7.72 -12.85 -23.09
N TRP A 65 -7.04 -13.48 -22.14
CA TRP A 65 -5.63 -13.19 -21.87
C TRP A 65 -4.73 -13.60 -23.04
N HIS A 66 -4.98 -14.75 -23.64
CA HIS A 66 -4.25 -15.19 -24.83
C HIS A 66 -4.43 -14.22 -26.01
N ARG A 67 -5.66 -13.76 -26.28
CA ARG A 67 -5.90 -12.72 -27.31
C ARG A 67 -5.19 -11.41 -26.99
N SER A 68 -5.26 -10.96 -25.73
CA SER A 68 -4.59 -9.73 -25.30
C SER A 68 -3.06 -9.84 -25.31
N TRP A 69 -2.51 -11.06 -25.17
CA TRP A 69 -1.09 -11.31 -25.33
C TRP A 69 -0.66 -11.10 -26.78
N ASN A 70 -1.41 -11.67 -27.73
CA ASN A 70 -1.11 -11.55 -29.16
C ASN A 70 -1.21 -10.11 -29.69
N THR A 71 -2.08 -9.27 -29.11
CA THR A 71 -2.27 -7.89 -29.59
C THR A 71 -1.40 -6.86 -28.87
N ARG A 72 -1.22 -6.98 -27.54
CA ARG A 72 -0.61 -5.93 -26.71
C ARG A 72 0.27 -6.47 -25.58
N HIS A 73 0.66 -7.74 -25.62
CA HIS A 73 1.50 -8.38 -24.59
C HIS A 73 1.00 -8.19 -23.14
N LEU A 74 -0.33 -8.24 -22.95
CA LEU A 74 -1.00 -8.12 -21.64
C LEU A 74 -0.55 -6.88 -20.83
N PRO A 75 -0.94 -5.65 -21.20
CA PRO A 75 -0.46 -4.46 -20.51
C PRO A 75 -0.94 -4.41 -19.05
N ALA A 76 -0.09 -3.93 -18.15
CA ALA A 76 -0.42 -3.67 -16.75
C ALA A 76 -1.27 -2.39 -16.66
N ARG A 77 -2.59 -2.53 -16.74
CA ARG A 77 -3.51 -1.39 -16.70
C ARG A 77 -3.69 -0.89 -15.28
N LEU A 78 -3.49 0.42 -15.07
CA LEU A 78 -3.89 1.11 -13.85
C LEU A 78 -5.41 1.01 -13.67
N ARG A 79 -5.87 1.00 -12.41
CA ARG A 79 -7.30 1.04 -12.10
C ARG A 79 -7.67 2.37 -11.46
N GLY A 80 -8.89 2.83 -11.75
CA GLY A 80 -9.39 4.14 -11.31
C GLY A 80 -8.85 5.30 -12.15
N ARG A 81 -9.40 6.49 -11.96
CA ARG A 81 -8.89 7.73 -12.58
C ARG A 81 -7.52 8.03 -11.97
N PRO A 82 -6.45 8.19 -12.78
CA PRO A 82 -5.16 8.65 -12.28
C PRO A 82 -5.33 9.99 -11.58
N ARG A 83 -4.71 10.15 -10.41
CA ARG A 83 -4.64 11.47 -9.77
C ARG A 83 -3.71 12.35 -10.60
N PRO A 84 -4.05 13.63 -10.82
CA PRO A 84 -3.11 14.56 -11.41
C PRO A 84 -1.81 14.59 -10.57
N PRO A 85 -0.65 14.74 -11.24
CA PRO A 85 0.60 14.98 -10.53
C PRO A 85 0.45 16.26 -9.70
N LEU A 86 1.01 16.25 -8.49
CA LEU A 86 1.18 17.49 -7.74
C LEU A 86 2.41 18.18 -8.32
N ASP A 87 2.31 19.49 -8.48
CA ASP A 87 3.45 20.33 -8.86
C ASP A 87 4.63 20.11 -7.88
N PRO A 88 5.88 19.95 -8.37
CA PRO A 88 7.05 19.70 -7.53
C PRO A 88 7.30 20.79 -6.48
N LEU A 89 7.09 22.06 -6.83
CA LEU A 89 7.31 23.18 -5.91
C LEU A 89 6.28 23.14 -4.77
N THR A 90 5.00 22.99 -5.11
CA THR A 90 3.92 22.80 -4.13
C THR A 90 4.19 21.61 -3.20
N ARG A 91 4.77 20.52 -3.73
CA ARG A 91 5.12 19.36 -2.92
C ARG A 91 6.23 19.68 -1.90
N LEU A 92 7.23 20.46 -2.31
CA LEU A 92 8.33 20.90 -1.45
C LEU A 92 7.82 21.82 -0.35
N GLU A 93 6.97 22.80 -0.68
CA GLU A 93 6.35 23.72 0.28
C GLU A 93 5.56 22.97 1.36
N VAL A 94 4.73 21.99 0.95
CA VAL A 94 4.00 21.16 1.90
C VAL A 94 4.94 20.35 2.79
N ALA A 95 6.08 19.88 2.25
CA ALA A 95 7.05 19.12 3.02
C ALA A 95 7.76 20.00 4.06
N GLN A 96 8.16 21.22 3.69
CA GLN A 96 8.76 22.20 4.61
C GLN A 96 7.80 22.55 5.75
N VAL A 97 6.53 22.86 5.44
CA VAL A 97 5.52 23.14 6.47
C VAL A 97 5.31 21.94 7.41
N LEU A 98 5.39 20.71 6.90
CA LEU A 98 5.27 19.50 7.72
C LEU A 98 6.50 19.28 8.62
N GLU A 99 7.67 19.69 8.17
CA GLU A 99 8.92 19.65 8.94
C GLU A 99 8.88 20.70 10.06
N ASP A 100 8.48 21.93 9.74
CA ASP A 100 8.39 23.05 10.68
C ASP A 100 7.32 22.84 11.76
N LEU A 101 6.12 22.38 11.39
CA LEU A 101 5.01 22.17 12.31
C LEU A 101 5.04 20.79 13.00
N GLY A 102 5.89 19.88 12.51
CA GLY A 102 6.03 18.54 13.02
C GLY A 102 4.84 17.59 12.73
N PRO A 103 4.94 16.32 13.17
CA PRO A 103 4.05 15.23 12.77
C PRO A 103 2.61 15.34 13.31
N ARG A 104 2.39 16.21 14.31
CA ARG A 104 1.09 16.37 15.00
C ARG A 104 0.13 17.30 14.25
N VAL A 105 0.59 18.08 13.28
CA VAL A 105 -0.25 19.03 12.55
C VAL A 105 -1.49 18.37 11.95
N GLY A 106 -2.66 18.96 12.20
CA GLY A 106 -3.94 18.46 11.72
C GLY A 106 -4.09 18.57 10.21
N LEU A 107 -4.81 17.63 9.59
CA LEU A 107 -5.21 17.76 8.18
C LEU A 107 -6.08 19.01 7.89
N PRO A 108 -6.93 19.52 8.83
CA PRO A 108 -7.61 20.79 8.65
C PRO A 108 -6.66 21.99 8.49
N ALA A 109 -5.62 22.08 9.31
CA ALA A 109 -4.62 23.15 9.23
C ALA A 109 -3.89 23.13 7.87
N LEU A 110 -3.47 21.94 7.42
CA LEU A 110 -2.86 21.78 6.08
C LEU A 110 -3.80 22.20 4.94
N ARG A 111 -5.12 22.00 5.10
CA ARG A 111 -6.10 22.44 4.08
C ARG A 111 -6.27 23.96 4.07
N ALA A 112 -6.12 24.62 5.21
CA ALA A 112 -6.17 26.08 5.28
C ALA A 112 -4.94 26.70 4.61
N LEU A 113 -3.76 26.12 4.80
CA LEU A 113 -2.50 26.57 4.18
C LEU A 113 -2.42 26.25 2.67
N PHE A 114 -2.98 25.11 2.25
CA PHE A 114 -2.91 24.63 0.87
C PHE A 114 -4.31 24.35 0.28
N PRO A 115 -5.15 25.38 0.06
CA PRO A 115 -6.54 25.22 -0.36
C PRO A 115 -6.69 24.62 -1.77
N THR A 116 -5.71 24.85 -2.64
CA THR A 116 -5.67 24.33 -4.02
C THR A 116 -5.24 22.87 -4.09
N VAL A 117 -4.62 22.34 -3.03
CA VAL A 117 -4.12 20.96 -2.99
C VAL A 117 -5.23 20.01 -2.58
N PRO A 118 -5.50 18.93 -3.34
CA PRO A 118 -6.52 17.97 -2.97
C PRO A 118 -6.28 17.36 -1.58
N ARG A 119 -7.33 17.28 -0.76
CA ARG A 119 -7.28 16.68 0.59
C ARG A 119 -6.61 15.30 0.62
N SER A 120 -6.81 14.51 -0.43
CA SER A 120 -6.20 13.17 -0.53
C SER A 120 -4.68 13.19 -0.68
N ARG A 121 -4.11 14.24 -1.32
CA ARG A 121 -2.66 14.47 -1.44
C ARG A 121 -2.06 14.98 -0.14
N LEU A 122 -2.71 15.94 0.51
CA LEU A 122 -2.26 16.41 1.83
C LEU A 122 -2.20 15.28 2.86
N ARG A 123 -3.21 14.39 2.87
CA ARG A 123 -3.22 13.20 3.73
C ARG A 123 -2.05 12.24 3.42
N GLU A 124 -1.72 12.06 2.15
CA GLU A 124 -0.62 11.22 1.70
C GLU A 124 0.73 11.77 2.17
N LEU A 125 0.99 13.06 1.91
CA LEU A 125 2.21 13.75 2.32
C LEU A 125 2.37 13.76 3.85
N LYS A 126 1.30 14.07 4.59
CA LYS A 126 1.29 13.99 6.06
C LYS A 126 1.64 12.58 6.56
N THR A 127 1.07 11.54 5.94
CA THR A 127 1.33 10.15 6.36
C THR A 127 2.79 9.77 6.09
N ALA A 128 3.35 10.20 4.96
CA ALA A 128 4.75 9.97 4.62
C ALA A 128 5.70 10.69 5.60
N SER A 129 5.48 12.00 5.84
CA SER A 129 6.25 12.79 6.80
C SER A 129 6.18 12.19 8.22
N ARG A 130 5.00 11.77 8.70
CA ARG A 130 4.86 11.11 10.00
C ARG A 130 5.66 9.81 10.09
N ARG A 131 5.72 9.02 9.01
CA ARG A 131 6.52 7.78 8.99
C ARG A 131 8.00 8.09 9.03
N GLN A 132 8.45 9.08 8.27
CA GLN A 132 9.84 9.54 8.26
C GLN A 132 10.23 10.02 9.66
N TRP A 133 9.41 10.89 10.27
CA TRP A 133 9.62 11.36 11.64
C TRP A 133 9.73 10.21 12.65
N HIS A 134 8.87 9.19 12.57
CA HIS A 134 8.95 8.01 13.44
C HIS A 134 10.21 7.16 13.19
N GLN A 135 10.71 7.12 11.96
CA GLN A 135 11.95 6.42 11.63
C GLN A 135 13.18 7.16 12.17
N ASP A 136 13.17 8.49 12.08
CA ASP A 136 14.28 9.35 12.50
C ASP A 136 14.28 9.54 14.02
N ASN A 137 13.11 9.54 14.65
CA ASN A 137 12.91 9.75 16.08
C ASN A 137 12.45 8.46 16.76
N GLN A 138 13.02 7.30 16.38
CA GLN A 138 12.74 6.04 17.07
C GLN A 138 13.12 6.16 18.54
N ILE A 139 12.16 6.53 19.37
CA ILE A 139 12.24 6.36 20.81
C ILE A 139 12.06 4.85 21.03
N PRO A 140 13.03 4.12 21.61
CA PRO A 140 12.84 2.71 21.93
C PRO A 140 11.58 2.57 22.76
N THR A 141 10.54 2.00 22.15
CA THR A 141 9.29 1.72 22.85
C THR A 141 9.54 0.50 23.70
N GLU A 142 9.88 0.71 24.97
CA GLU A 142 9.99 -0.39 25.92
C GLU A 142 8.66 -1.12 25.99
N ARG A 143 8.69 -2.40 25.59
CA ARG A 143 7.53 -3.28 25.70
C ARG A 143 7.48 -3.77 27.15
N LEU A 144 6.61 -3.15 27.95
CA LEU A 144 6.22 -3.69 29.25
C LEU A 144 5.61 -5.07 29.05
N THR A 145 6.36 -6.11 29.45
CA THR A 145 5.88 -7.49 29.41
C THR A 145 5.34 -7.84 30.77
N TRP A 146 4.01 -7.93 30.89
CA TRP A 146 3.37 -8.36 32.13
C TRP A 146 3.51 -9.88 32.26
N THR A 147 4.44 -10.32 33.10
CA THR A 147 4.71 -11.75 33.34
C THR A 147 3.65 -12.45 34.20
N ARG A 148 2.77 -11.70 34.88
CA ARG A 148 1.69 -12.24 35.73
C ARG A 148 0.44 -11.35 35.71
N ALA A 149 -0.74 -11.96 35.55
CA ALA A 149 -2.03 -11.27 35.68
C ALA A 149 -2.25 -10.81 37.14
N GLY A 150 -2.69 -9.56 37.33
CA GLY A 150 -3.10 -9.04 38.65
C GLY A 150 -2.09 -8.19 39.43
N ARG A 151 -0.93 -7.81 38.84
CA ARG A 151 0.15 -7.12 39.59
C ARG A 151 0.25 -5.60 39.42
N VAL A 152 -0.73 -4.93 38.83
CA VAL A 152 -0.64 -3.48 38.58
C VAL A 152 -1.92 -2.77 38.97
N TRP A 153 -1.94 -2.33 40.22
CA TRP A 153 -2.49 -1.04 40.58
C TRP A 153 -1.30 -0.28 41.15
N ALA A 154 -0.70 0.59 40.35
CA ALA A 154 0.17 1.63 40.87
C ALA A 154 -0.34 2.94 40.29
N ALA A 155 -1.20 3.59 41.08
CA ALA A 155 -1.62 4.97 40.91
C ALA A 155 -0.58 5.93 41.53
N ASP A 156 0.62 5.45 41.84
CA ASP A 156 1.47 6.07 42.86
C ASP A 156 2.75 6.61 42.22
N PHE A 157 2.64 7.68 41.45
CA PHE A 157 3.71 8.70 41.34
C PHE A 157 3.06 10.07 41.13
N THR A 158 2.26 10.49 42.10
CA THR A 158 1.94 11.90 42.30
C THR A 158 2.35 12.25 43.72
N ASP A 159 3.44 13.00 43.87
CA ASP A 159 3.63 13.86 45.03
C ASP A 159 3.64 15.31 44.53
N ALA A 160 2.75 16.12 45.09
CA ALA A 160 2.68 17.56 44.87
C ALA A 160 3.81 18.25 45.67
N PRO A 161 4.42 19.33 45.13
CA PRO A 161 5.52 20.02 45.81
C PRO A 161 5.01 20.77 47.05
N THR A 162 5.70 20.59 48.19
CA THR A 162 5.69 21.51 49.35
C THR A 162 6.57 22.72 49.10
#